data_AF-A0A1Y1VSD5-F1
#
_entry.id   AF-A0A1Y1VSD5-F1
#
_cell.length_a   1.000
_cell.length_b   1.000
_cell.length_c   1.000
_cell.angle_alpha   90.00
_cell.angle_beta   90.00
_cell.angle_gamma   90.00
#
_symmetry.space_group_name_H-M   'P 1'
#
loop_
_entity.id
_entity.type
_entity.pdbx_description
1 polymer ?
#
loop_
_entity_poly.entity_id
_entity_poly.type
_entity_poly.pdbx_seq_one_letter_code
_entity_poly.pdbx_strand_id
1 'polypeptide(L)'
;MKIFQLLPFLFSLYSVTLAQDFCNANDHSGQKKELKSDSRDRLGKIGSVDYEVWADGGNNSAVFYSDGSFSCSFSNTKDYLCRTGVSFSQAKYPSEIGHIKAEYKVVKQNAQNVGYSYVGVYGWTLNSGISGVFEFYIVDNWLSPGRPGDWVGNEKKGDFTIDGGKYTVYKNVNGNLTQYFSLRTSPRTCGTIDVTAHFEQWEKIGLKMGKITEVKVLGEAGNVGGGCSGTVDFPYAKIYINGQVNTGEASNTGGNTGGNTGGNTGGNTGGNTGGNTGGNTGSNGKCSAKIVQQGYKCCSSSNCVVQYVDSDGYWAVENNQWCGCGTEAPKCMGKQGYPCCKNTKDVYYRDADGNWGIENNNWCYMA
;
A
#
# COMPACT_ATOMS: atom_id res chain seq x y z
N MET A 1 -71.99 -5.76 -20.91
CA MET A 1 -71.35 -4.86 -19.92
C MET A 1 -70.53 -5.69 -18.95
N LYS A 2 -69.19 -5.60 -19.01
CA LYS A 2 -68.18 -5.91 -17.96
C LYS A 2 -66.81 -5.95 -18.63
N ILE A 3 -66.09 -4.84 -18.55
CA ILE A 3 -64.71 -4.70 -19.02
C ILE A 3 -63.80 -5.17 -17.87
N PHE A 4 -62.94 -6.16 -18.12
CA PHE A 4 -61.89 -6.52 -17.17
C PHE A 4 -60.71 -5.57 -17.33
N GLN A 5 -60.49 -4.71 -16.35
CA GLN A 5 -59.26 -3.92 -16.25
C GLN A 5 -58.13 -4.80 -15.72
N LEU A 6 -57.13 -5.05 -16.56
CA LEU A 6 -55.83 -5.58 -16.13
C LEU A 6 -55.02 -4.45 -15.50
N LEU A 7 -54.86 -4.49 -14.17
CA LEU A 7 -53.92 -3.63 -13.46
C LEU A 7 -52.49 -4.14 -13.72
N PRO A 8 -51.54 -3.31 -14.22
CA PRO A 8 -50.15 -3.68 -14.27
C PRO A 8 -49.57 -3.65 -12.84
N PHE A 9 -49.30 -4.83 -12.28
CA PHE A 9 -48.57 -4.95 -11.02
C PHE A 9 -47.11 -4.55 -11.23
N LEU A 10 -46.77 -3.30 -10.89
CA LEU A 10 -45.39 -2.84 -10.79
C LEU A 10 -44.70 -3.57 -9.63
N PHE A 11 -43.95 -4.62 -9.97
CA PHE A 11 -42.93 -5.16 -9.06
C PHE A 11 -41.84 -4.10 -8.86
N SER A 12 -41.97 -3.31 -7.80
CA SER A 12 -40.85 -2.54 -7.28
C SER A 12 -39.82 -3.54 -6.74
N LEU A 13 -38.75 -3.75 -7.49
CA LEU A 13 -37.56 -4.38 -6.98
C LEU A 13 -36.97 -3.47 -5.90
N TYR A 14 -37.38 -3.69 -4.65
CA TYR A 14 -36.67 -3.17 -3.50
C TYR A 14 -35.29 -3.82 -3.48
N SER A 15 -34.32 -3.15 -4.10
CA SER A 15 -32.91 -3.41 -3.88
C SER A 15 -32.64 -3.21 -2.40
N VAL A 16 -32.67 -4.30 -1.64
CA VAL A 16 -32.20 -4.32 -0.25
C VAL A 16 -30.71 -4.10 -0.31
N THR A 17 -30.30 -2.83 -0.31
CA THR A 17 -28.92 -2.45 -0.03
C THR A 17 -28.64 -2.91 1.38
N LEU A 18 -27.95 -4.04 1.52
CA LEU A 18 -27.23 -4.36 2.74
C LEU A 18 -26.29 -3.19 2.97
N ALA A 19 -26.69 -2.28 3.88
CA ALA A 19 -25.82 -1.23 4.36
C ALA A 19 -24.56 -1.94 4.87
N GLN A 20 -23.41 -1.59 4.29
CA GLN A 20 -22.18 -2.34 4.52
C GLN A 20 -21.91 -2.33 6.03
N ASP A 21 -21.77 -3.52 6.62
CA ASP A 21 -21.88 -3.72 8.07
C ASP A 21 -20.89 -2.80 8.84
N PHE A 22 -19.70 -2.61 8.26
CA PHE A 22 -18.67 -1.71 8.76
C PHE A 22 -19.06 -0.22 8.83
N CYS A 23 -20.10 0.24 8.13
CA CYS A 23 -20.59 1.61 8.27
C CYS A 23 -21.22 1.88 9.65
N ASN A 24 -21.52 0.84 10.43
CA ASN A 24 -21.91 0.95 11.82
C ASN A 24 -20.72 1.06 12.79
N ALA A 25 -19.48 0.82 12.35
CA ALA A 25 -18.28 0.88 13.20
C ALA A 25 -18.07 2.30 13.76
N ASN A 26 -18.02 2.44 15.09
CA ASN A 26 -17.81 3.72 15.78
C ASN A 26 -16.60 3.69 16.74
N ASP A 27 -15.90 2.55 16.78
CA ASP A 27 -14.82 2.26 17.74
C ASP A 27 -13.60 1.73 16.99
N HIS A 28 -12.42 1.99 17.56
CA HIS A 28 -11.14 1.44 17.09
C HIS A 28 -10.78 0.18 17.86
N SER A 29 -10.08 -0.77 17.23
CA SER A 29 -9.69 -2.04 17.86
C SER A 29 -8.23 -2.45 17.62
N GLY A 30 -7.73 -3.35 18.48
CA GLY A 30 -6.37 -3.87 18.41
C GLY A 30 -5.31 -2.96 19.05
N GLN A 31 -4.06 -3.13 18.62
CA GLN A 31 -2.93 -2.33 19.12
C GLN A 31 -3.00 -0.91 18.56
N LYS A 32 -2.49 0.08 19.30
CA LYS A 32 -2.44 1.49 18.86
C LYS A 32 -1.04 2.09 18.90
N LYS A 33 -0.76 3.01 17.99
CA LYS A 33 0.42 3.91 18.00
C LYS A 33 -0.04 5.35 17.83
N GLU A 34 0.33 6.22 18.76
CA GLU A 34 0.20 7.67 18.61
C GLU A 34 1.53 8.26 18.14
N LEU A 35 1.49 9.08 17.09
CA LEU A 35 2.68 9.58 16.40
C LEU A 35 2.52 11.05 16.06
N LYS A 36 3.60 11.82 16.23
CA LYS A 36 3.71 13.20 15.76
C LYS A 36 4.26 13.26 14.33
N SER A 37 3.87 14.26 13.55
CA SER A 37 4.32 14.44 12.15
C SER A 37 5.82 14.71 12.01
N ASP A 38 6.48 15.19 13.07
CA ASP A 38 7.94 15.40 13.16
C ASP A 38 8.71 14.20 13.74
N SER A 39 8.02 13.12 14.12
CA SER A 39 8.64 11.91 14.64
C SER A 39 9.51 11.21 13.59
N ARG A 40 10.51 10.46 14.07
CA ARG A 40 11.26 9.50 13.24
C ARG A 40 10.38 8.33 12.82
N ASP A 41 9.46 7.91 13.69
CA ASP A 41 8.55 6.77 13.48
C ASP A 41 7.26 7.15 12.76
N ARG A 42 7.20 8.35 12.14
CA ARG A 42 6.01 8.92 11.50
C ARG A 42 5.47 8.10 10.33
N LEU A 43 6.31 7.23 9.75
CA LEU A 43 5.95 6.20 8.78
C LEU A 43 6.33 4.83 9.34
N GLY A 44 5.59 3.78 9.00
CA GLY A 44 5.90 2.43 9.46
C GLY A 44 4.69 1.50 9.42
N LYS A 45 4.72 0.45 10.25
CA LYS A 45 3.67 -0.58 10.32
C LYS A 45 3.15 -0.75 11.76
N ILE A 46 1.85 -1.05 11.89
CA ILE A 46 1.22 -1.47 13.15
C ILE A 46 0.41 -2.75 12.93
N GLY A 47 0.82 -3.83 13.61
CA GLY A 47 0.38 -5.17 13.23
C GLY A 47 0.75 -5.44 11.77
N SER A 48 -0.27 -5.56 10.92
CA SER A 48 -0.17 -5.75 9.48
C SER A 48 -0.11 -4.47 8.65
N VAL A 49 -0.73 -3.38 9.14
CA VAL A 49 -1.13 -2.24 8.31
C VAL A 49 -0.05 -1.16 8.29
N ASP A 50 0.26 -0.65 7.09
CA ASP A 50 1.21 0.44 6.90
C ASP A 50 0.55 1.80 7.14
N TYR A 51 1.21 2.68 7.86
CA TYR A 51 0.74 4.03 8.17
C TYR A 51 1.76 5.09 7.76
N GLU A 52 1.28 6.32 7.58
CA GLU A 52 2.11 7.51 7.55
C GLU A 52 1.36 8.75 8.06
N VAL A 53 2.05 9.58 8.85
CA VAL A 53 1.66 10.95 9.16
C VAL A 53 2.75 11.92 8.70
N TRP A 54 2.37 12.94 7.94
CA TRP A 54 3.27 13.95 7.36
C TRP A 54 2.63 15.34 7.44
N ALA A 55 3.45 16.40 7.54
CA ALA A 55 2.97 17.78 7.51
C ALA A 55 4.03 18.82 7.09
N ASP A 56 3.60 19.91 6.44
CA ASP A 56 4.34 21.18 6.36
C ASP A 56 3.99 22.08 7.57
N GLY A 57 4.79 21.93 8.62
CA GLY A 57 4.69 22.72 9.85
C GLY A 57 3.45 22.40 10.71
N GLY A 58 3.27 23.20 11.76
CA GLY A 58 2.23 22.98 12.77
C GLY A 58 2.61 21.97 13.86
N ASN A 59 1.66 21.62 14.72
CA ASN A 59 1.78 20.56 15.73
C ASN A 59 0.69 19.53 15.46
N ASN A 60 1.08 18.43 14.82
CA ASN A 60 0.14 17.46 14.28
C ASN A 60 0.47 16.05 14.74
N SER A 61 -0.55 15.23 14.92
CA SER A 61 -0.43 13.83 15.31
C SER A 61 -1.49 12.97 14.62
N ALA A 62 -1.23 11.67 14.56
CA ALA A 62 -2.22 10.67 14.20
C ALA A 62 -2.14 9.49 15.19
N VAL A 63 -3.26 8.83 15.41
CA VAL A 63 -3.32 7.55 16.12
C VAL A 63 -3.72 6.48 15.10
N PHE A 64 -2.85 5.48 14.90
CA PHE A 64 -3.10 4.36 14.00
C PHE A 64 -3.36 3.09 14.81
N TYR A 65 -4.28 2.26 14.34
CA TYR A 65 -4.68 1.02 14.99
C TYR A 65 -4.39 -0.20 14.11
N SER A 66 -4.10 -1.36 14.71
CA SER A 66 -3.74 -2.58 13.98
C SER A 66 -4.90 -3.21 13.20
N ASP A 67 -6.14 -2.76 13.41
CA ASP A 67 -7.31 -3.12 12.60
C ASP A 67 -7.46 -2.30 11.31
N GLY A 68 -6.58 -1.32 11.12
CA GLY A 68 -6.55 -0.38 10.00
C GLY A 68 -7.28 0.95 10.26
N SER A 69 -8.08 1.06 11.33
CA SER A 69 -8.70 2.34 11.71
C SER A 69 -7.66 3.36 12.20
N PHE A 70 -7.99 4.65 12.13
CA PHE A 70 -7.09 5.73 12.54
C PHE A 70 -7.83 7.03 12.88
N SER A 71 -7.19 7.90 13.65
CA SER A 71 -7.68 9.26 13.92
C SER A 71 -6.58 10.29 13.77
N CYS A 72 -6.96 11.51 13.40
CA CYS A 72 -6.05 12.55 12.95
C CYS A 72 -6.29 13.86 13.70
N SER A 73 -5.19 14.55 14.05
CA SER A 73 -5.22 15.85 14.71
C SER A 73 -4.15 16.74 14.12
N PHE A 74 -4.53 17.91 13.64
CA PHE A 74 -3.66 18.88 12.99
C PHE A 74 -3.88 20.28 13.57
N SER A 75 -2.82 21.07 13.66
CA SER A 75 -2.88 22.40 14.28
C SER A 75 -1.86 23.36 13.68
N ASN A 76 -2.35 24.45 13.11
CA ASN A 76 -1.57 25.50 12.44
C ASN A 76 -0.61 24.95 11.37
N THR A 77 -1.08 23.98 10.59
CA THR A 77 -0.32 23.35 9.50
C THR A 77 -0.74 23.92 8.14
N LYS A 78 0.20 24.05 7.21
CA LYS A 78 -0.15 24.46 5.83
C LYS A 78 -0.68 23.29 5.02
N ASP A 79 -0.19 22.10 5.31
CA ASP A 79 -0.52 20.86 4.60
C ASP A 79 -0.26 19.69 5.54
N TYR A 80 -1.24 18.81 5.73
CA TYR A 80 -1.16 17.66 6.62
C TYR A 80 -1.87 16.45 6.02
N LEU A 81 -1.17 15.32 6.06
CA LEU A 81 -1.65 14.03 5.59
C LEU A 81 -1.55 13.00 6.72
N CYS A 82 -2.66 12.33 7.02
CA CYS A 82 -2.70 11.10 7.80
C CYS A 82 -3.28 9.98 6.93
N ARG A 83 -2.57 8.84 6.82
CA ARG A 83 -2.98 7.77 5.92
C ARG A 83 -2.57 6.38 6.39
N THR A 84 -3.36 5.38 6.05
CA THR A 84 -3.13 3.98 6.42
C THR A 84 -3.61 2.99 5.34
N GLY A 85 -2.93 1.86 5.19
CA GLY A 85 -3.22 0.88 4.16
C GLY A 85 -1.99 0.03 3.83
N VAL A 86 -1.58 0.05 2.56
CA VAL A 86 -0.55 -0.85 2.00
C VAL A 86 0.59 -0.06 1.41
N SER A 87 1.82 -0.40 1.80
CA SER A 87 3.05 -0.02 1.08
C SER A 87 3.62 -1.24 0.34
N PHE A 88 4.24 -1.01 -0.81
CA PHE A 88 4.95 -2.03 -1.60
C PHE A 88 6.46 -1.81 -1.51
N SER A 89 7.23 -2.86 -1.22
CA SER A 89 8.70 -2.81 -1.17
C SER A 89 9.36 -2.49 -2.50
N GLN A 90 8.64 -2.64 -3.61
CA GLN A 90 9.03 -2.20 -4.95
C GLN A 90 7.85 -1.52 -5.62
N ALA A 91 8.11 -0.49 -6.41
CA ALA A 91 7.07 0.20 -7.17
C ALA A 91 6.44 -0.75 -8.23
N LYS A 92 5.12 -0.86 -8.21
CA LYS A 92 4.34 -1.77 -9.07
C LYS A 92 3.37 -0.99 -9.95
N TYR A 93 3.21 -1.39 -11.20
CA TYR A 93 2.06 -0.94 -11.98
C TYR A 93 0.77 -1.49 -11.34
N PRO A 94 -0.37 -0.78 -11.45
CA PRO A 94 -1.66 -1.30 -10.99
C PRO A 94 -1.98 -2.73 -11.45
N SER A 95 -1.64 -3.07 -12.69
CA SER A 95 -1.80 -4.41 -13.28
C SER A 95 -0.94 -5.51 -12.62
N GLU A 96 0.13 -5.15 -11.91
CA GLU A 96 1.01 -6.07 -11.17
C GLU A 96 0.55 -6.32 -9.72
N ILE A 97 -0.48 -5.60 -9.25
CA ILE A 97 -0.98 -5.67 -7.86
C ILE A 97 -2.20 -6.58 -7.75
N GLY A 98 -3.13 -6.50 -8.71
CA GLY A 98 -4.42 -7.21 -8.69
C GLY A 98 -5.60 -6.26 -8.51
N HIS A 99 -6.77 -6.80 -8.18
CA HIS A 99 -7.98 -5.99 -7.95
C HIS A 99 -7.96 -5.36 -6.56
N ILE A 100 -7.99 -4.03 -6.48
CA ILE A 100 -7.83 -3.27 -5.24
C ILE A 100 -9.16 -2.64 -4.84
N LYS A 101 -9.55 -2.82 -3.57
CA LYS A 101 -10.68 -2.12 -2.96
C LYS A 101 -10.26 -1.47 -1.65
N ALA A 102 -10.86 -0.33 -1.34
CA ALA A 102 -10.67 0.35 -0.06
C ALA A 102 -12.01 0.52 0.63
N GLU A 103 -12.22 -0.13 1.77
CA GLU A 103 -13.37 0.12 2.62
C GLU A 103 -13.00 1.19 3.64
N TYR A 104 -13.85 2.20 3.80
CA TYR A 104 -13.63 3.22 4.83
C TYR A 104 -14.94 3.78 5.39
N LYS A 105 -14.82 4.34 6.60
CA LYS A 105 -15.77 5.27 7.21
C LYS A 105 -14.99 6.47 7.73
N VAL A 106 -15.51 7.67 7.49
CA VAL A 106 -14.98 8.92 8.04
C VAL A 106 -16.05 9.63 8.87
N VAL A 107 -15.68 9.99 10.09
CA VAL A 107 -16.45 10.86 10.99
C VAL A 107 -15.76 12.22 10.98
N LYS A 108 -16.37 13.18 10.28
CA LYS A 108 -15.89 14.57 10.28
C LYS A 108 -16.10 15.17 11.66
N GLN A 109 -15.06 15.84 12.17
CA GLN A 109 -15.11 16.57 13.43
C GLN A 109 -14.86 18.07 13.14
N ASN A 110 -14.55 18.85 14.18
CA ASN A 110 -14.30 20.28 14.01
C ASN A 110 -12.98 20.51 13.26
N ALA A 111 -13.07 21.22 12.13
CA ALA A 111 -11.91 21.72 11.40
C ALA A 111 -12.12 23.19 11.00
N GLN A 112 -11.05 23.97 11.04
CA GLN A 112 -11.05 25.42 10.88
C GLN A 112 -9.94 25.86 9.93
N ASN A 113 -10.24 26.90 9.15
CA ASN A 113 -9.33 27.48 8.15
C ASN A 113 -8.77 26.45 7.14
N VAL A 114 -9.52 25.38 6.84
CA VAL A 114 -9.16 24.36 5.84
C VAL A 114 -9.51 24.87 4.45
N GLY A 115 -8.50 25.28 3.68
CA GLY A 115 -8.64 25.80 2.31
C GLY A 115 -8.83 24.71 1.27
N TYR A 116 -8.16 23.57 1.45
CA TYR A 116 -8.35 22.35 0.67
C TYR A 116 -8.29 21.12 1.57
N SER A 117 -8.90 20.02 1.11
CA SER A 117 -8.86 18.74 1.79
C SER A 117 -9.27 17.62 0.85
N TYR A 118 -8.65 16.45 1.01
CA TYR A 118 -9.00 15.22 0.31
C TYR A 118 -9.23 14.10 1.33
N VAL A 119 -10.37 13.43 1.21
CA VAL A 119 -10.69 12.23 1.98
C VAL A 119 -11.13 11.12 1.04
N GLY A 120 -10.49 9.96 1.15
CA GLY A 120 -10.72 8.82 0.26
C GLY A 120 -9.47 7.95 0.17
N VAL A 121 -9.00 7.66 -1.05
CA VAL A 121 -7.79 6.85 -1.29
C VAL A 121 -6.70 7.67 -1.97
N TYR A 122 -5.45 7.38 -1.58
CA TYR A 122 -4.23 8.01 -2.02
C TYR A 122 -3.16 6.99 -2.39
N GLY A 123 -2.24 7.39 -3.25
CA GLY A 123 -0.92 6.78 -3.34
C GLY A 123 0.02 7.55 -4.26
N TRP A 124 1.30 7.20 -4.23
CA TRP A 124 2.34 7.92 -4.97
C TRP A 124 3.52 7.02 -5.35
N THR A 125 4.58 7.62 -5.89
CA THR A 125 5.88 7.00 -6.21
C THR A 125 6.93 8.08 -6.49
N LEU A 126 8.21 7.77 -6.25
CA LEU A 126 9.33 8.69 -6.49
C LEU A 126 9.84 8.71 -7.94
N ASN A 127 9.68 7.62 -8.69
CA ASN A 127 10.11 7.53 -10.09
C ASN A 127 9.29 6.47 -10.84
N SER A 128 8.29 6.92 -11.57
CA SER A 128 7.18 6.07 -12.01
C SER A 128 7.39 5.33 -13.34
N GLY A 129 8.47 5.64 -14.07
CA GLY A 129 8.68 5.24 -15.47
C GLY A 129 8.01 6.18 -16.49
N ILE A 130 6.95 6.89 -16.09
CA ILE A 130 6.58 8.19 -16.64
C ILE A 130 7.53 9.21 -16.00
N SER A 131 8.06 10.17 -16.75
CA SER A 131 9.09 11.11 -16.30
C SER A 131 8.73 11.84 -15.00
N GLY A 132 9.18 11.27 -13.87
CA GLY A 132 9.06 11.84 -12.54
C GLY A 132 8.18 11.11 -11.54
N VAL A 133 7.71 11.91 -10.57
CA VAL A 133 6.88 11.53 -9.44
C VAL A 133 5.44 11.39 -9.94
N PHE A 134 4.80 10.29 -9.61
CA PHE A 134 3.38 10.08 -9.91
C PHE A 134 2.60 9.98 -8.60
N GLU A 135 1.46 10.64 -8.54
CA GLU A 135 0.60 10.71 -7.37
C GLU A 135 -0.86 10.61 -7.80
N PHE A 136 -1.72 10.02 -6.97
CA PHE A 136 -3.12 9.86 -7.31
C PHE A 136 -4.03 9.99 -6.10
N TYR A 137 -5.24 10.49 -6.38
CA TYR A 137 -6.28 10.73 -5.40
C TYR A 137 -7.63 10.24 -5.94
N ILE A 138 -8.32 9.42 -5.14
CA ILE A 138 -9.75 9.11 -5.33
C ILE A 138 -10.47 9.75 -4.15
N VAL A 139 -11.07 10.91 -4.39
CA VAL A 139 -11.61 11.81 -3.37
C VAL A 139 -13.11 11.65 -3.30
N ASP A 140 -13.58 11.06 -2.21
CA ASP A 140 -14.99 10.85 -1.92
C ASP A 140 -15.57 11.88 -0.96
N ASN A 141 -14.71 12.57 -0.22
CA ASN A 141 -15.11 13.60 0.74
C ASN A 141 -13.96 14.57 1.00
N TRP A 142 -14.21 15.56 1.86
CA TRP A 142 -13.29 16.65 2.16
C TRP A 142 -13.67 17.33 3.49
N LEU A 143 -12.69 17.86 4.22
CA LEU A 143 -12.87 18.63 5.46
C LEU A 143 -13.03 20.14 5.23
N SER A 144 -12.72 20.62 4.02
CA SER A 144 -12.95 22.00 3.59
C SER A 144 -14.46 22.32 3.55
N PRO A 145 -14.87 23.60 3.64
CA PRO A 145 -16.28 23.99 3.56
C PRO A 145 -16.98 23.59 2.25
N GLY A 146 -16.22 23.45 1.16
CA GLY A 146 -16.72 23.04 -0.16
C GLY A 146 -15.85 21.96 -0.79
N ARG A 147 -16.41 21.30 -1.82
CA ARG A 147 -15.71 20.32 -2.66
C ARG A 147 -14.49 20.97 -3.33
N PRO A 148 -13.36 20.27 -3.47
CA PRO A 148 -12.27 20.71 -4.33
C PRO A 148 -12.76 21.05 -5.73
N GLY A 149 -12.34 22.21 -6.22
CA GLY A 149 -12.80 22.79 -7.48
C GLY A 149 -11.94 22.39 -8.67
N ASP A 150 -12.19 23.01 -9.82
CA ASP A 150 -11.39 22.76 -11.04
C ASP A 150 -9.91 23.13 -10.90
N TRP A 151 -9.54 23.85 -9.83
CA TRP A 151 -8.16 24.21 -9.50
C TRP A 151 -7.27 23.01 -9.09
N VAL A 152 -7.82 21.82 -8.83
CA VAL A 152 -7.00 20.62 -8.49
C VAL A 152 -6.12 20.13 -9.64
N GLY A 153 -6.39 20.53 -10.87
CA GLY A 153 -5.59 20.09 -12.02
C GLY A 153 -5.73 20.98 -13.24
N ASN A 154 -4.60 21.22 -13.91
CA ASN A 154 -4.53 21.99 -15.14
C ASN A 154 -5.24 21.33 -16.35
N GLU A 155 -5.62 20.05 -16.27
CA GLU A 155 -6.39 19.34 -17.29
C GLU A 155 -7.64 18.66 -16.72
N LYS A 156 -8.82 19.28 -16.87
CA LYS A 156 -10.11 18.64 -16.58
C LYS A 156 -10.48 17.65 -17.69
N LYS A 157 -10.66 16.38 -17.34
CA LYS A 157 -10.92 15.27 -18.29
C LYS A 157 -12.40 14.99 -18.51
N GLY A 158 -13.26 15.41 -17.60
CA GLY A 158 -14.72 15.29 -17.70
C GLY A 158 -15.35 14.52 -16.54
N ASP A 159 -16.65 14.30 -16.64
CA ASP A 159 -17.44 13.54 -15.68
C ASP A 159 -17.64 12.09 -16.16
N PHE A 160 -17.42 11.12 -15.28
CA PHE A 160 -17.51 9.69 -15.55
C PHE A 160 -18.30 8.97 -14.45
N THR A 161 -18.92 7.85 -14.81
CA THR A 161 -19.48 6.91 -13.82
C THR A 161 -18.42 5.85 -13.51
N ILE A 162 -17.98 5.78 -12.27
CA ILE A 162 -16.93 4.89 -11.75
C ILE A 162 -17.42 4.36 -10.40
N ASP A 163 -17.26 3.06 -10.09
CA ASP A 163 -17.69 2.49 -8.80
C ASP A 163 -19.18 2.83 -8.47
N GLY A 164 -20.03 2.83 -9.49
CA GLY A 164 -21.45 3.24 -9.40
C GLY A 164 -21.69 4.71 -9.02
N GLY A 165 -20.65 5.50 -8.74
CA GLY A 165 -20.70 6.92 -8.43
C GLY A 165 -20.33 7.79 -9.62
N LYS A 166 -20.73 9.06 -9.58
CA LYS A 166 -20.30 10.06 -10.55
C LYS A 166 -19.06 10.80 -10.03
N TYR A 167 -17.99 10.82 -10.82
CA TYR A 167 -16.71 11.46 -10.52
C TYR A 167 -16.31 12.41 -11.63
N THR A 168 -15.77 13.57 -11.28
CA THR A 168 -15.05 14.43 -12.23
C THR A 168 -13.57 14.06 -12.18
N VAL A 169 -12.98 13.74 -13.33
CA VAL A 169 -11.57 13.37 -13.43
C VAL A 169 -10.71 14.56 -13.86
N TYR A 170 -9.56 14.72 -13.22
CA TYR A 170 -8.56 15.73 -13.54
C TYR A 170 -7.17 15.10 -13.62
N LYS A 171 -6.32 15.72 -14.42
CA LYS A 171 -4.86 15.56 -14.37
C LYS A 171 -4.25 16.91 -13.98
N ASN A 172 -3.23 16.87 -13.14
CA ASN A 172 -2.33 17.97 -12.90
C ASN A 172 -0.92 17.60 -13.34
N VAL A 173 -0.15 18.58 -13.82
CA VAL A 173 1.28 18.44 -14.09
C VAL A 173 1.98 19.69 -13.57
N ASN A 174 2.86 19.51 -12.58
CA ASN A 174 3.65 20.59 -12.00
C ASN A 174 5.14 20.17 -11.98
N GLY A 175 5.92 20.67 -12.95
CA GLY A 175 7.30 20.24 -13.16
C GLY A 175 7.40 18.72 -13.39
N ASN A 176 8.03 18.03 -12.44
CA ASN A 176 8.26 16.58 -12.47
C ASN A 176 7.17 15.77 -11.73
N LEU A 177 6.12 16.42 -11.21
CA LEU A 177 5.00 15.77 -10.54
C LEU A 177 3.80 15.68 -11.48
N THR A 178 3.29 14.47 -11.71
CA THR A 178 2.00 14.22 -12.35
C THR A 178 1.01 13.69 -11.32
N GLN A 179 -0.14 14.36 -11.17
CA GLN A 179 -1.19 13.96 -10.24
C GLN A 179 -2.48 13.60 -11.00
N TYR A 180 -3.12 12.48 -10.66
CA TYR A 180 -4.48 12.15 -11.16
C TYR A 180 -5.50 12.25 -10.03
N PHE A 181 -6.63 12.90 -10.31
CA PHE A 181 -7.74 13.05 -9.36
C PHE A 181 -9.02 12.45 -9.93
N SER A 182 -9.72 11.63 -9.14
CA SER A 182 -11.14 11.35 -9.29
C SER A 182 -11.89 12.03 -8.14
N LEU A 183 -12.57 13.14 -8.42
CA LEU A 183 -13.35 13.86 -7.42
C LEU A 183 -14.84 13.48 -7.47
N ARG A 184 -15.37 12.79 -6.46
CA ARG A 184 -16.79 12.40 -6.41
C ARG A 184 -17.67 13.65 -6.43
N THR A 185 -18.74 13.64 -7.21
CA THR A 185 -19.64 14.82 -7.34
C THR A 185 -20.61 14.96 -6.17
N SER A 186 -20.89 13.86 -5.48
CA SER A 186 -21.72 13.81 -4.26
C SER A 186 -20.94 13.06 -3.18
N PRO A 187 -20.69 13.67 -2.01
CA PRO A 187 -19.78 13.11 -1.02
C PRO A 187 -20.35 11.83 -0.38
N ARG A 188 -19.48 10.87 -0.04
CA ARG A 188 -19.83 9.74 0.85
C ARG A 188 -18.96 9.74 2.10
N THR A 189 -19.55 9.47 3.27
CA THR A 189 -18.85 9.35 4.56
C THR A 189 -18.55 7.91 4.94
N CYS A 190 -19.12 6.94 4.24
CA CYS A 190 -18.77 5.54 4.35
C CYS A 190 -18.96 4.85 3.00
N GLY A 191 -18.15 3.83 2.73
CA GLY A 191 -18.37 2.90 1.63
C GLY A 191 -17.10 2.13 1.23
N THR A 192 -17.25 1.24 0.25
CA THR A 192 -16.11 0.71 -0.50
C THR A 192 -15.82 1.60 -1.71
N ILE A 193 -14.55 1.91 -1.94
CA ILE A 193 -14.00 2.42 -3.20
C ILE A 193 -13.46 1.25 -4.02
N ASP A 194 -13.94 1.05 -5.24
CA ASP A 194 -13.27 0.17 -6.21
C ASP A 194 -12.09 0.92 -6.87
N VAL A 195 -10.91 0.82 -6.23
CA VAL A 195 -9.70 1.56 -6.63
C VAL A 195 -9.24 1.13 -8.04
N THR A 196 -9.35 -0.15 -8.37
CA THR A 196 -9.02 -0.65 -9.72
C THR A 196 -9.93 -0.05 -10.79
N ALA A 197 -11.23 0.11 -10.54
CA ALA A 197 -12.14 0.76 -11.50
C ALA A 197 -11.75 2.22 -11.81
N HIS A 198 -11.15 2.95 -10.86
CA HIS A 198 -10.60 4.28 -11.12
C HIS A 198 -9.35 4.23 -12.02
N PHE A 199 -8.42 3.32 -11.73
CA PHE A 199 -7.21 3.12 -12.54
C PHE A 199 -7.55 2.71 -13.99
N GLU A 200 -8.50 1.79 -14.17
CA GLU A 200 -9.00 1.37 -15.49
C GLU A 200 -9.66 2.52 -16.24
N GLN A 201 -10.48 3.33 -15.56
CA GLN A 201 -11.13 4.49 -16.18
C GLN A 201 -10.10 5.57 -16.57
N TRP A 202 -9.04 5.76 -15.79
CA TRP A 202 -7.94 6.67 -16.13
C TRP A 202 -7.19 6.19 -17.40
N GLU A 203 -6.74 4.94 -17.44
CA GLU A 203 -6.10 4.35 -18.63
C GLU A 203 -6.99 4.46 -19.87
N LYS A 204 -8.29 4.17 -19.73
CA LYS A 204 -9.29 4.26 -20.82
C LYS A 204 -9.43 5.65 -21.44
N ILE A 205 -9.08 6.72 -20.72
CA ILE A 205 -9.09 8.10 -21.23
C ILE A 205 -7.68 8.65 -21.49
N GLY A 206 -6.69 7.77 -21.61
CA GLY A 206 -5.31 8.11 -21.96
C GLY A 206 -4.47 8.64 -20.79
N LEU A 207 -4.95 8.53 -19.55
CA LEU A 207 -4.18 8.81 -18.35
C LEU A 207 -3.38 7.55 -17.95
N LYS A 208 -2.21 7.38 -18.57
CA LYS A 208 -1.32 6.24 -18.31
C LYS A 208 -0.86 6.22 -16.85
N MET A 209 -0.97 5.06 -16.21
CA MET A 209 -0.57 4.86 -14.82
C MET A 209 0.93 4.59 -14.71
N GLY A 210 1.57 5.30 -13.78
CA GLY A 210 2.93 5.00 -13.35
C GLY A 210 2.99 3.82 -12.37
N LYS A 211 4.20 3.36 -12.05
CA LYS A 211 4.41 2.39 -10.96
C LYS A 211 4.21 3.04 -9.59
N ILE A 212 3.26 2.58 -8.79
CA ILE A 212 2.93 3.11 -7.45
C ILE A 212 3.65 2.33 -6.34
N THR A 213 4.00 3.02 -5.24
CA THR A 213 4.63 2.44 -4.04
C THR A 213 3.65 2.23 -2.88
N GLU A 214 2.45 2.79 -2.93
CA GLU A 214 1.42 2.58 -1.90
C GLU A 214 -0.01 2.74 -2.42
N VAL A 215 -0.96 2.17 -1.67
CA VAL A 215 -2.39 2.50 -1.72
C VAL A 215 -2.89 2.60 -0.28
N LYS A 216 -3.35 3.78 0.13
CA LYS A 216 -3.80 4.05 1.51
C LYS A 216 -5.12 4.83 1.53
N VAL A 217 -5.93 4.60 2.56
CA VAL A 217 -7.01 5.52 2.93
C VAL A 217 -6.36 6.78 3.52
N LEU A 218 -6.83 7.95 3.11
CA LEU A 218 -6.25 9.27 3.40
C LEU A 218 -7.27 10.19 4.06
N GLY A 219 -6.81 10.94 5.06
CA GLY A 219 -7.31 12.27 5.40
C GLY A 219 -6.22 13.32 5.18
N GLU A 220 -6.46 14.26 4.27
CA GLU A 220 -5.60 15.42 4.02
C GLU A 220 -6.33 16.72 4.30
N ALA A 221 -5.64 17.69 4.89
CA ALA A 221 -6.14 19.05 5.10
C ALA A 221 -5.01 20.06 5.00
N GLY A 222 -5.24 21.17 4.31
CA GLY A 222 -4.27 22.24 4.17
C GLY A 222 -4.89 23.59 3.81
N ASN A 223 -4.05 24.61 3.77
CA ASN A 223 -4.40 25.95 3.35
C ASN A 223 -3.15 26.70 2.84
N VAL A 224 -3.20 27.15 1.59
CA VAL A 224 -2.10 27.90 0.96
C VAL A 224 -1.92 29.29 1.59
N GLY A 225 -2.97 29.86 2.18
CA GLY A 225 -2.99 31.20 2.79
C GLY A 225 -2.66 31.26 4.29
N GLY A 226 -2.38 30.14 4.96
CA GLY A 226 -2.08 30.12 6.40
C GLY A 226 -2.19 28.73 7.02
N GLY A 227 -2.11 28.64 8.34
CA GLY A 227 -2.30 27.35 9.04
C GLY A 227 -3.78 26.96 9.16
N CYS A 228 -4.09 25.68 8.90
CA CYS A 228 -5.37 25.06 9.24
C CYS A 228 -5.24 24.22 10.53
N SER A 229 -6.36 23.99 11.21
CA SER A 229 -6.41 23.19 12.45
C SER A 229 -7.69 22.38 12.50
N GLY A 230 -7.65 21.19 13.11
CA GLY A 230 -8.83 20.36 13.27
C GLY A 230 -8.53 18.92 13.60
N THR A 231 -9.61 18.13 13.62
CA THR A 231 -9.54 16.68 13.77
C THR A 231 -10.44 15.99 12.75
N VAL A 232 -10.10 14.74 12.42
CA VAL A 232 -10.94 13.83 11.64
C VAL A 232 -10.71 12.42 12.15
N ASP A 233 -11.77 11.63 12.17
CA ASP A 233 -11.73 10.26 12.65
C ASP A 233 -12.13 9.27 11.55
N PHE A 234 -11.45 8.13 11.51
CA PHE A 234 -11.69 7.02 10.58
C PHE A 234 -11.84 5.72 11.38
N PRO A 235 -13.03 5.45 11.95
CA PRO A 235 -13.29 4.23 12.74
C PRO A 235 -13.28 2.96 11.88
N TYR A 236 -13.14 3.08 10.56
CA TYR A 236 -12.88 1.95 9.67
C TYR A 236 -12.05 2.42 8.47
N ALA A 237 -10.96 1.72 8.17
CA ALA A 237 -10.16 1.92 6.97
C ALA A 237 -9.38 0.64 6.65
N LYS A 238 -9.68 -0.02 5.52
CA LYS A 238 -9.05 -1.30 5.13
C LYS A 238 -8.85 -1.38 3.63
N ILE A 239 -7.67 -1.85 3.22
CA ILE A 239 -7.34 -2.12 1.82
C ILE A 239 -7.39 -3.63 1.58
N TYR A 240 -8.10 -4.00 0.52
CA TYR A 240 -8.25 -5.37 0.04
C TYR A 240 -7.56 -5.52 -1.31
N ILE A 241 -6.81 -6.60 -1.50
CA ILE A 241 -6.20 -6.98 -2.77
C ILE A 241 -6.70 -8.38 -3.11
N ASN A 242 -7.32 -8.54 -4.30
CA ASN A 242 -7.97 -9.77 -4.74
C ASN A 242 -8.96 -10.36 -3.73
N GLY A 243 -9.67 -9.49 -2.98
CA GLY A 243 -10.65 -9.86 -1.96
C GLY A 243 -10.07 -10.25 -0.59
N GLN A 244 -8.74 -10.33 -0.45
CA GLN A 244 -8.09 -10.53 0.85
C GLN A 244 -7.80 -9.17 1.50
N VAL A 245 -8.12 -9.00 2.79
CA VAL A 245 -7.56 -7.90 3.59
C VAL A 245 -6.05 -8.03 3.53
N ASN A 246 -5.30 -6.96 3.25
CA ASN A 246 -3.86 -7.06 3.33
C ASN A 246 -3.40 -7.11 4.79
N THR A 247 -3.27 -8.32 5.33
CA THR A 247 -2.77 -8.60 6.68
C THR A 247 -1.25 -8.65 6.76
N GLY A 248 -0.51 -8.19 5.74
CA GLY A 248 0.96 -8.15 5.76
C GLY A 248 1.65 -9.53 5.77
N GLU A 249 0.89 -10.61 5.97
CA GLU A 249 1.28 -11.98 5.70
C GLU A 249 1.20 -12.24 4.19
N ALA A 250 2.10 -13.06 3.68
CA ALA A 250 2.06 -13.49 2.30
C ALA A 250 0.76 -14.27 2.03
N SER A 251 -0.15 -13.69 1.25
CA SER A 251 -1.41 -14.32 0.83
C SER A 251 -1.15 -15.55 -0.04
N ASN A 252 -0.89 -16.67 0.61
CA ASN A 252 -0.73 -17.97 -0.01
C ASN A 252 -2.13 -18.58 -0.26
N THR A 253 -2.83 -18.05 -1.27
CA THR A 253 -4.19 -18.49 -1.64
C THR A 253 -4.21 -19.16 -3.01
N GLY A 254 -3.44 -20.25 -3.14
CA GLY A 254 -3.60 -21.26 -4.20
C GLY A 254 -4.66 -22.30 -3.83
N GLY A 255 -5.91 -21.86 -3.64
CA GLY A 255 -7.02 -22.73 -3.23
C GLY A 255 -7.53 -23.62 -4.37
N ASN A 256 -6.85 -24.73 -4.65
CA ASN A 256 -7.34 -25.73 -5.60
C ASN A 256 -8.02 -26.90 -4.87
N THR A 257 -9.35 -26.88 -4.81
CA THR A 257 -10.15 -28.00 -4.27
C THR A 257 -10.19 -29.16 -5.28
N GLY A 258 -9.29 -30.12 -5.10
CA GLY A 258 -9.30 -31.40 -5.80
C GLY A 258 -8.87 -32.52 -4.85
N GLY A 259 -9.82 -33.28 -4.33
CA GLY A 259 -9.52 -34.39 -3.43
C GLY A 259 -9.20 -35.68 -4.19
N ASN A 260 -8.31 -36.52 -3.64
CA ASN A 260 -8.69 -37.93 -3.46
C ASN A 260 -7.87 -38.68 -2.39
N THR A 261 -8.60 -39.59 -1.77
CA THR A 261 -8.27 -40.71 -0.86
C THR A 261 -6.92 -41.45 -0.98
N GLY A 262 -6.43 -41.93 0.18
CA GLY A 262 -5.54 -43.10 0.34
C GLY A 262 -4.06 -42.79 0.61
N GLY A 263 -3.32 -43.51 1.47
CA GLY A 263 -3.71 -44.59 2.38
C GLY A 263 -2.48 -45.29 3.00
N ASN A 264 -2.52 -45.45 4.34
CA ASN A 264 -1.78 -46.43 5.18
C ASN A 264 -0.24 -46.57 5.18
N THR A 265 0.31 -46.50 6.40
CA THR A 265 1.40 -47.33 7.00
C THR A 265 2.78 -47.52 6.33
N GLY A 266 3.81 -47.02 7.03
CA GLY A 266 4.84 -47.90 7.64
C GLY A 266 6.15 -48.13 6.87
N GLY A 267 7.28 -48.08 7.58
CA GLY A 267 8.60 -48.51 7.07
C GLY A 267 9.78 -47.75 7.67
N ASN A 268 10.40 -48.31 8.71
CA ASN A 268 11.64 -47.79 9.30
C ASN A 268 12.79 -48.77 9.01
N THR A 269 13.80 -48.36 8.24
CA THR A 269 15.15 -48.96 8.23
C THR A 269 16.13 -47.99 7.56
N GLY A 270 17.28 -47.76 8.20
CA GLY A 270 18.34 -46.92 7.64
C GLY A 270 19.31 -47.68 6.74
N GLY A 271 20.05 -46.94 5.92
CA GLY A 271 21.20 -47.44 5.15
C GLY A 271 22.23 -46.32 4.99
N ASN A 272 23.41 -46.48 5.59
CA ASN A 272 24.51 -45.52 5.51
C ASN A 272 25.65 -46.10 4.66
N THR A 273 25.85 -45.57 3.47
CA THR A 273 27.05 -45.79 2.64
C THR A 273 27.36 -44.52 1.88
N GLY A 274 28.50 -43.90 2.17
CA GLY A 274 28.95 -42.68 1.51
C GLY A 274 29.56 -42.94 0.13
N GLY A 275 29.45 -41.95 -0.75
CA GLY A 275 30.21 -41.82 -1.99
C GLY A 275 30.54 -40.35 -2.21
N ASN A 276 31.81 -40.02 -2.40
CA ASN A 276 32.30 -38.65 -2.64
C ASN A 276 32.96 -38.57 -4.03
N THR A 277 32.98 -37.36 -4.61
CA THR A 277 33.47 -36.95 -5.95
C THR A 277 32.67 -37.49 -7.16
N GLY A 278 32.39 -36.75 -8.26
CA GLY A 278 32.53 -35.31 -8.58
C GLY A 278 32.72 -35.08 -10.11
N GLY A 279 32.21 -34.04 -10.80
CA GLY A 279 31.25 -32.98 -10.43
C GLY A 279 31.31 -31.74 -11.40
N ASN A 280 30.27 -31.50 -12.22
CA ASN A 280 30.10 -30.38 -13.18
C ASN A 280 28.60 -30.25 -13.57
N THR A 281 28.00 -29.12 -13.96
CA THR A 281 28.47 -27.72 -14.10
C THR A 281 27.25 -26.80 -13.98
N GLY A 282 27.33 -25.71 -13.21
CA GLY A 282 26.22 -24.75 -13.12
C GLY A 282 26.31 -23.79 -11.94
N SER A 283 27.33 -22.94 -11.89
CA SER A 283 27.43 -21.72 -11.06
C SER A 283 26.79 -21.75 -9.64
N ASN A 284 26.95 -22.83 -8.87
CA ASN A 284 26.42 -22.89 -7.51
C ASN A 284 27.22 -21.96 -6.58
N GLY A 285 26.53 -21.05 -5.90
CA GLY A 285 27.13 -20.11 -4.95
C GLY A 285 27.82 -20.86 -3.79
N LYS A 286 28.97 -20.34 -3.34
CA LYS A 286 29.61 -20.80 -2.10
C LYS A 286 28.91 -20.16 -0.91
N CYS A 287 28.60 -20.94 0.11
CA CYS A 287 28.06 -20.43 1.39
C CYS A 287 28.61 -21.20 2.60
N SER A 288 28.24 -20.76 3.80
CA SER A 288 28.69 -21.39 5.05
C SER A 288 28.37 -22.89 5.12
N ALA A 289 29.37 -23.69 5.46
CA ALA A 289 29.23 -25.13 5.66
C ALA A 289 28.26 -25.48 6.80
N LYS A 290 28.12 -24.62 7.82
CA LYS A 290 27.15 -24.83 8.91
C LYS A 290 25.70 -24.74 8.44
N ILE A 291 25.41 -23.78 7.55
CA ILE A 291 24.08 -23.62 6.93
C ILE A 291 23.75 -24.85 6.07
N VAL A 292 24.72 -25.35 5.31
CA VAL A 292 24.57 -26.58 4.52
C VAL A 292 24.40 -27.83 5.41
N GLN A 293 25.10 -27.90 6.55
CA GLN A 293 24.95 -29.00 7.52
C GLN A 293 23.57 -29.04 8.18
N GLN A 294 22.87 -27.90 8.26
CA GLN A 294 21.47 -27.81 8.69
C GLN A 294 20.45 -28.19 7.60
N GLY A 295 20.92 -28.54 6.38
CA GLY A 295 20.09 -28.97 5.26
C GLY A 295 19.67 -27.86 4.28
N TYR A 296 20.11 -26.62 4.50
CA TYR A 296 19.81 -25.51 3.60
C TYR A 296 20.78 -25.46 2.41
N LYS A 297 20.29 -25.01 1.25
CA LYS A 297 21.12 -24.83 0.06
C LYS A 297 21.86 -23.49 0.12
N CYS A 298 22.95 -23.36 -0.61
CA CYS A 298 23.49 -22.03 -0.92
C CYS A 298 22.60 -21.35 -1.95
N CYS A 299 22.47 -20.02 -1.88
CA CYS A 299 21.76 -19.25 -2.89
C CYS A 299 22.50 -19.35 -4.23
N SER A 300 21.74 -19.41 -5.32
CA SER A 300 22.25 -19.55 -6.68
C SER A 300 22.94 -18.27 -7.18
N SER A 301 22.53 -17.11 -6.67
CA SER A 301 23.11 -15.81 -7.02
C SER A 301 24.42 -15.50 -6.26
N SER A 302 25.47 -15.14 -7.00
CA SER A 302 26.70 -14.52 -6.46
C SER A 302 26.49 -13.10 -5.90
N ASN A 303 25.32 -12.50 -6.18
CA ASN A 303 24.87 -11.20 -5.68
C ASN A 303 23.71 -11.38 -4.68
N CYS A 304 23.72 -12.45 -3.89
CA CYS A 304 22.70 -12.69 -2.88
C CYS A 304 22.62 -11.53 -1.87
N VAL A 305 21.39 -11.13 -1.52
CA VAL A 305 21.14 -10.03 -0.57
C VAL A 305 20.93 -10.65 0.80
N VAL A 306 21.92 -10.49 1.68
CA VAL A 306 21.84 -10.96 3.08
C VAL A 306 20.67 -10.26 3.76
N GLN A 307 19.74 -11.05 4.31
CA GLN A 307 18.57 -10.59 5.07
C GLN A 307 18.75 -10.81 6.57
N TYR A 308 19.58 -11.78 6.96
CA TYR A 308 19.80 -12.17 8.36
C TYR A 308 21.22 -12.72 8.57
N VAL A 309 21.76 -12.56 9.78
CA VAL A 309 23.13 -12.97 10.15
C VAL A 309 23.12 -13.55 11.56
N ASP A 310 23.77 -14.70 11.73
CA ASP A 310 23.95 -15.37 13.02
C ASP A 310 25.34 -16.02 13.13
N SER A 311 25.53 -16.90 14.12
CA SER A 311 26.77 -17.65 14.32
C SER A 311 27.05 -18.72 13.25
N ASP A 312 26.05 -19.04 12.42
CA ASP A 312 26.12 -20.09 11.41
C ASP A 312 26.38 -19.53 10.02
N GLY A 313 25.93 -18.31 9.73
CA GLY A 313 26.47 -17.49 8.65
C GLY A 313 25.54 -16.36 8.22
N TYR A 314 25.64 -16.03 6.94
CA TYR A 314 24.79 -15.03 6.29
C TYR A 314 23.67 -15.73 5.53
N TRP A 315 22.44 -15.30 5.79
CA TRP A 315 21.22 -15.92 5.27
C TRP A 315 20.50 -14.98 4.32
N ALA A 316 19.94 -15.54 3.26
CA ALA A 316 19.06 -14.84 2.33
C ALA A 316 17.87 -15.74 1.97
N VAL A 317 16.94 -15.20 1.18
CA VAL A 317 15.76 -15.92 0.68
C VAL A 317 15.81 -15.96 -0.85
N GLU A 318 15.75 -17.17 -1.42
CA GLU A 318 15.72 -17.41 -2.86
C GLU A 318 14.59 -18.42 -3.15
N ASN A 319 13.73 -18.12 -4.13
CA ASN A 319 12.54 -18.96 -4.45
C ASN A 319 11.65 -19.28 -3.23
N ASN A 320 11.48 -18.31 -2.31
CA ASN A 320 10.76 -18.45 -1.04
C ASN A 320 11.34 -19.49 -0.07
N GLN A 321 12.61 -19.87 -0.23
CA GLN A 321 13.32 -20.77 0.69
C GLN A 321 14.54 -20.05 1.28
N TRP A 322 14.85 -20.34 2.55
CA TRP A 322 16.09 -19.89 3.19
C TRP A 322 17.29 -20.55 2.51
N CYS A 323 18.30 -19.74 2.20
CA CYS A 323 19.55 -20.18 1.60
C CYS A 323 20.75 -19.43 2.19
N GLY A 324 21.91 -20.10 2.22
CA GLY A 324 23.16 -19.50 2.66
C GLY A 324 23.74 -18.56 1.60
N CYS A 325 24.13 -17.36 1.99
CA CYS A 325 24.60 -16.30 1.10
C CYS A 325 26.08 -15.99 1.33
N GLY A 326 26.96 -16.53 0.47
CA GLY A 326 28.40 -16.23 0.55
C GLY A 326 29.12 -16.84 1.76
N THR A 327 30.44 -16.71 1.76
CA THR A 327 31.33 -17.11 2.87
C THR A 327 32.07 -15.94 3.50
N GLU A 328 31.91 -14.73 2.96
CA GLU A 328 32.56 -13.50 3.39
C GLU A 328 31.53 -12.51 3.92
N ALA A 329 31.92 -11.68 4.88
CA ALA A 329 31.04 -10.64 5.42
C ALA A 329 30.61 -9.67 4.29
N PRO A 330 29.31 -9.41 4.10
CA PRO A 330 28.87 -8.50 3.05
C PRO A 330 29.34 -7.09 3.40
N LYS A 331 29.89 -6.36 2.42
CA LYS A 331 30.37 -4.97 2.59
C LYS A 331 29.27 -3.99 3.05
N CYS A 332 28.02 -4.40 2.89
CA CYS A 332 26.81 -3.69 3.26
C CYS A 332 25.72 -4.74 3.48
N MET A 333 24.88 -4.60 4.51
CA MET A 333 23.86 -5.58 4.88
C MET A 333 22.44 -5.28 4.33
N GLY A 334 22.30 -4.25 3.50
CA GLY A 334 20.99 -3.68 3.20
C GLY A 334 20.36 -3.05 4.45
N LYS A 335 19.14 -2.55 4.33
CA LYS A 335 18.36 -2.12 5.51
C LYS A 335 16.87 -2.07 5.20
N GLN A 336 16.03 -2.34 6.21
CA GLN A 336 14.56 -2.35 6.10
C GLN A 336 14.01 -3.20 4.91
N GLY A 337 14.72 -4.28 4.53
CA GLY A 337 14.39 -5.13 3.38
C GLY A 337 14.92 -4.65 2.02
N TYR A 338 15.52 -3.47 1.94
CA TYR A 338 16.13 -2.93 0.71
C TYR A 338 17.59 -3.40 0.53
N PRO A 339 18.01 -3.67 -0.72
CA PRO A 339 19.38 -4.10 -1.02
C PRO A 339 20.39 -2.95 -0.88
N CYS A 340 21.67 -3.27 -0.96
CA CYS A 340 22.74 -2.28 -1.01
C CYS A 340 22.84 -1.59 -2.37
N CYS A 341 23.23 -0.31 -2.35
CA CYS A 341 23.63 0.39 -3.57
C CYS A 341 24.94 -0.21 -4.11
N LYS A 342 25.01 -0.37 -5.43
CA LYS A 342 26.14 -0.97 -6.16
C LYS A 342 26.95 0.05 -6.96
N ASN A 343 26.28 1.10 -7.44
CA ASN A 343 26.80 2.05 -8.43
C ASN A 343 26.57 3.51 -8.02
N THR A 344 25.42 3.83 -7.38
CA THR A 344 25.11 5.22 -7.04
C THR A 344 25.97 5.71 -5.88
N LYS A 345 26.42 6.96 -6.00
CA LYS A 345 27.14 7.69 -4.96
C LYS A 345 26.35 8.90 -4.46
N ASP A 346 25.21 9.16 -5.08
CA ASP A 346 24.33 10.28 -4.74
C ASP A 346 23.43 9.84 -3.59
N VAL A 347 23.51 10.56 -2.47
CA VAL A 347 22.68 10.31 -1.29
C VAL A 347 21.34 11.03 -1.48
N TYR A 348 20.32 10.27 -1.85
CA TYR A 348 18.95 10.75 -2.07
C TYR A 348 18.20 11.00 -0.77
N TYR A 349 18.48 10.22 0.28
CA TYR A 349 17.83 10.34 1.58
C TYR A 349 18.77 9.92 2.71
N ARG A 350 18.50 10.41 3.93
CA ARG A 350 19.26 10.09 5.15
C ARG A 350 18.30 9.94 6.31
N ASP A 351 18.50 8.91 7.11
CA ASP A 351 17.74 8.66 8.33
C ASP A 351 18.67 8.17 9.46
N ALA A 352 18.10 7.56 10.50
CA ALA A 352 18.87 6.97 11.58
C ALA A 352 19.58 5.66 11.17
N ASP A 353 19.14 5.04 10.08
CA ASP A 353 19.67 3.79 9.59
C ASP A 353 20.91 3.99 8.72
N GLY A 354 20.99 5.10 7.97
CA GLY A 354 22.19 5.59 7.30
C GLY A 354 21.89 6.48 6.09
N ASN A 355 22.73 6.38 5.07
CA ASN A 355 22.52 7.03 3.77
C ASN A 355 21.72 6.10 2.84
N TRP A 356 20.92 6.68 1.97
CA TRP A 356 20.07 5.95 1.02
C TRP A 356 20.21 6.52 -0.39
N GLY A 357 20.33 5.61 -1.35
CA GLY A 357 20.43 5.91 -2.77
C GLY A 357 19.29 5.28 -3.55
N ILE A 358 19.22 5.58 -4.84
CA ILE A 358 18.26 4.98 -5.76
C ILE A 358 19.03 4.44 -6.97
N GLU A 359 18.78 3.17 -7.31
CA GLU A 359 19.34 2.50 -8.49
C GLU A 359 18.23 1.75 -9.24
N ASN A 360 18.17 1.93 -10.56
CA ASN A 360 17.15 1.30 -11.40
C ASN A 360 15.72 1.47 -10.85
N ASN A 361 15.41 2.68 -10.36
CA ASN A 361 14.14 3.06 -9.71
C ASN A 361 13.79 2.27 -8.42
N ASN A 362 14.76 1.64 -7.77
CA ASN A 362 14.59 0.97 -6.48
C ASN A 362 15.43 1.67 -5.41
N TRP A 363 14.90 1.76 -4.19
CA TRP A 363 15.66 2.17 -3.01
C TRP A 363 16.79 1.19 -2.72
N CYS A 364 17.94 1.73 -2.35
CA CYS A 364 19.06 0.96 -1.88
C CYS A 364 19.77 1.65 -0.70
N TYR A 365 20.28 0.85 0.23
CA TYR A 365 21.02 1.33 1.39
C TYR A 365 22.49 1.60 1.01
N MET A 366 23.02 2.75 1.43
CA MET A 366 24.40 3.17 1.21
C MET A 366 25.16 3.05 2.53
N ALA A 367 26.01 2.02 2.63
CA ALA A 367 26.91 1.80 3.76
C ALA A 367 28.15 2.70 3.70
#